data_AF-A0A8I1V111-F1
#
_entry.id   AF-A0A8I1V111-F1
#
_cell.length_a   1.000
_cell.length_b   1.000
_cell.length_c   1.000
_cell.angle_alpha   90.00
_cell.angle_beta   90.00
_cell.angle_gamma   90.00
#
_symmetry.space_group_name_H-M   'P 1'
#
loop_
_entity.id
_entity.type
_entity.pdbx_description
1 polymer ?
#
loop_
_entity_poly.entity_id
_entity_poly.type
_entity_poly.pdbx_seq_one_letter_code
_entity_poly.pdbx_strand_id
1 'polypeptide(L)' 'MILVDTNILVALADRSDTFHGVCQTWLSTETGPLGFPATVLAEACYLIDRFGGPDAEARFLDAVGDGP' A
#
# COMPACT_ATOMS: atom_id res chain seq x y z
N MET A 1 -0.27 -6.82 -15.99
CA MET A 1 0.49 -6.62 -14.74
C MET A 1 0.63 -5.13 -14.53
N ILE A 2 0.18 -4.62 -13.40
CA ILE A 2 0.34 -3.21 -13.02
C ILE A 2 1.41 -3.14 -11.92
N LEU A 3 2.38 -2.24 -12.10
CA LEU A 3 3.34 -1.91 -11.05
C LEU A 3 2.75 -0.81 -10.18
N VAL A 4 2.60 -1.10 -8.90
CA VAL A 4 2.01 -0.21 -7.91
C VAL A 4 3.11 0.69 -7.34
N ASP A 5 2.84 1.98 -7.28
CA ASP A 5 3.75 2.98 -6.71
C ASP A 5 3.51 3.15 -5.20
N THR A 6 4.48 3.74 -4.51
CA THR A 6 4.44 3.99 -3.07
C THR A 6 3.21 4.80 -2.66
N ASN A 7 2.82 5.81 -3.44
CA ASN A 7 1.69 6.68 -3.11
C ASN A 7 0.35 5.91 -3.00
N ILE A 8 0.14 4.88 -3.82
CA ILE A 8 -1.07 4.04 -3.78
C ILE A 8 -1.07 3.19 -2.50
N LEU A 9 0.07 2.61 -2.14
CA LEU A 9 0.21 1.80 -0.91
C LEU A 9 -0.04 2.66 0.34
N VAL A 10 0.51 3.87 0.38
CA VAL A 10 0.30 4.82 1.49
C VAL A 10 -1.16 5.25 1.59
N ALA A 11 -1.80 5.61 0.47
CA ALA A 11 -3.21 6.00 0.47
C ALA A 11 -4.15 4.84 0.87
N LEU A 12 -3.78 3.59 0.57
CA LEU A 12 -4.53 2.41 1.02
C LEU A 12 -4.37 2.15 2.52
N ALA A 13 -3.19 2.42 3.08
CA ALA A 13 -2.88 2.22 4.50
C ALA A 13 -3.48 3.30 5.41
N ASP A 14 -3.68 4.53 4.91
CA ASP A 14 -4.26 5.63 5.67
C ASP A 14 -5.72 5.92 5.25
N ARG A 15 -6.68 5.67 6.17
CA ARG A 15 -8.11 5.94 5.95
C ARG A 15 -8.45 7.42 5.88
N SER A 16 -7.57 8.30 6.34
CA SER A 16 -7.72 9.75 6.29
C SER A 16 -7.11 10.37 5.03
N ASP A 17 -6.39 9.59 4.22
CA ASP A 17 -5.83 10.04 2.96
C ASP A 17 -6.96 10.45 2.00
N THR A 18 -6.77 11.58 1.30
CA THR A 18 -7.76 12.15 0.37
C THR A 18 -8.11 11.17 -0.76
N PHE A 19 -7.16 10.31 -1.15
CA PHE A 19 -7.32 9.32 -2.22
C PHE A 19 -7.62 7.91 -1.71
N HIS A 20 -7.80 7.69 -0.41
CA HIS A 20 -8.09 6.38 0.17
C HIS A 20 -9.24 5.66 -0.53
N GLY A 21 -10.39 6.35 -0.65
CA GLY A 21 -11.60 5.76 -1.26
C GLY A 21 -11.42 5.43 -2.74
N VAL A 22 -10.66 6.25 -3.48
CA VAL A 22 -10.37 6.01 -4.91
C VAL A 22 -9.45 4.80 -5.06
N CYS A 23 -8.37 4.73 -4.28
CA CYS A 23 -7.42 3.61 -4.31
C CYS A 23 -8.08 2.30 -3.86
N GLN A 24 -8.92 2.34 -2.82
CA GLN A 24 -9.67 1.17 -2.36
C GLN A 24 -10.65 0.65 -3.42
N THR A 25 -11.38 1.57 -4.09
CA THR A 25 -12.27 1.20 -5.19
C THR A 25 -11.47 0.55 -6.32
N TRP A 26 -10.37 1.18 -6.76
CA TRP A 26 -9.50 0.63 -7.79
C TRP A 26 -9.01 -0.78 -7.43
N LEU A 27 -8.42 -0.96 -6.24
CA LEU A 27 -7.91 -2.26 -5.78
C LEU A 27 -9.00 -3.35 -5.76
N SER A 28 -10.23 -3.00 -5.37
CA SER A 28 -11.35 -3.96 -5.34
C SER A 28 -11.88 -4.35 -6.74
N THR A 29 -11.64 -3.51 -7.74
CA THR A 29 -12.12 -3.71 -9.12
C THR A 29 -11.04 -4.27 -10.05
N GLU A 30 -9.77 -4.09 -9.70
CA GLU A 30 -8.66 -4.58 -10.48
C GLU A 30 -8.55 -6.11 -10.35
N THR A 31 -8.47 -6.79 -11.48
CA THR A 31 -8.44 -8.26 -11.53
C THR A 31 -7.14 -8.80 -12.10
N GLY A 32 -6.30 -7.92 -12.66
CA GLY A 32 -4.97 -8.26 -13.15
C GLY A 32 -3.95 -8.42 -12.01
N PRO A 33 -2.79 -9.04 -12.31
CA PRO A 33 -1.72 -9.18 -11.34
C PRO A 33 -1.13 -7.80 -10.99
N LEU A 34 -0.98 -7.57 -9.68
CA LEU A 34 -0.34 -6.41 -9.09
C LEU A 34 1.03 -6.81 -8.53
N GLY A 35 2.00 -5.92 -8.65
CA GLY A 35 3.31 -6.09 -8.02
C GLY A 35 3.99 -4.74 -7.81
N PHE A 36 5.06 -4.73 -7.04
CA PHE A 36 5.87 -3.52 -6.82
C PHE A 36 7.33 -3.91 -6.53
N PRO A 37 8.31 -3.06 -6.86
CA PRO A 37 9.70 -3.29 -6.48
C PRO A 37 9.89 -3.33 -4.97
N ALA A 38 10.89 -4.06 -4.48
CA ALA A 38 11.25 -4.07 -3.06
C ALA A 38 11.59 -2.67 -2.51
N THR A 39 12.06 -1.75 -3.37
CA THR A 39 12.30 -0.35 -2.98
C THR A 39 11.01 0.42 -2.71
N VAL A 40 9.92 0.11 -3.41
CA VAL A 40 8.59 0.69 -3.14
C VAL A 40 8.05 0.16 -1.82
N LEU A 41 8.26 -1.13 -1.51
CA LEU A 41 7.91 -1.70 -0.21
C LEU A 41 8.64 -0.98 0.92
N ALA A 42 9.97 -0.81 0.79
CA ALA A 42 10.78 -0.14 1.80
C ALA A 42 10.35 1.34 2.01
N GLU A 43 10.01 2.05 0.94
CA GLU A 43 9.53 3.44 1.03
C GLU A 43 8.14 3.52 1.67
N ALA A 44 7.22 2.61 1.30
CA ALA A 44 5.88 2.54 1.89
C ALA A 44 5.95 2.26 3.40
N CYS A 45 6.77 1.27 3.82
CA CYS A 45 7.06 1.00 5.23
C CYS A 45 7.52 2.26 5.97
N TYR A 46 8.53 2.95 5.43
CA TYR A 46 9.04 4.19 6.03
C TYR A 46 7.96 5.27 6.17
N LEU A 47 7.14 5.50 5.14
CA LEU A 47 6.11 6.54 5.19
C LEU A 47 4.95 6.18 6.12
N ILE A 48 4.51 4.92 6.10
CA ILE A 48 3.41 4.45 6.94
C ILE A 48 3.81 4.47 8.41
N ASP A 49 5.02 4.06 8.77
CA ASP A 49 5.53 4.20 10.15
C ASP A 49 5.64 5.69 10.53
N ARG A 50 6.24 6.50 9.67
CA ARG A 50 6.46 7.93 9.94
C ARG A 50 5.17 8.71 10.21
N PHE A 51 4.08 8.39 9.53
CA PHE A 51 2.81 9.14 9.62
C PHE A 51 1.69 8.41 10.37
N GLY A 52 1.69 7.08 10.37
CA GLY A 52 0.68 6.23 11.02
C GLY A 52 1.19 5.44 12.22
N GLY A 53 2.51 5.41 12.45
CA GLY A 53 3.17 4.69 13.54
C GLY A 53 3.39 3.20 13.24
N PRO A 54 4.09 2.50 14.15
CA PRO A 54 4.55 1.12 13.91
C PRO A 54 3.41 0.12 13.79
N ASP A 55 2.29 0.34 14.49
CA ASP A 55 1.10 -0.51 14.38
C ASP A 55 0.44 -0.42 13.00
N ALA A 56 0.52 0.74 12.34
CA ALA A 56 0.00 0.90 10.98
C ALA A 56 0.91 0.19 9.96
N GLU A 57 2.22 0.30 10.14
CA GLU A 57 3.20 -0.41 9.30
C GLU A 57 3.04 -1.92 9.42
N ALA A 58 2.91 -2.45 10.66
CA ALA A 58 2.72 -3.89 10.89
C ALA A 58 1.46 -4.42 10.18
N ARG A 59 0.32 -3.70 10.29
CA ARG A 59 -0.91 -4.08 9.58
C ARG A 59 -0.78 -4.02 8.07
N PHE A 60 -0.01 -3.05 7.56
CA PHE A 60 0.28 -2.98 6.13
C PHE A 60 1.10 -4.20 5.68
N LEU A 61 2.16 -4.56 6.41
CA LEU A 61 2.97 -5.74 6.13
C LEU A 61 2.16 -7.05 6.22
N ASP A 62 1.27 -7.18 7.20
CA ASP A 62 0.35 -8.33 7.31
C ASP A 62 -0.63 -8.43 6.12
N ALA A 63 -0.93 -7.30 5.47
CA ALA A 63 -1.82 -7.23 4.31
C ALA A 63 -1.08 -7.43 2.97
N VAL A 64 0.23 -7.23 2.95
CA VAL A 64 1.07 -7.52 1.77
C VAL A 64 1.24 -9.02 1.67
N GLY A 65 0.83 -9.60 0.54
CA GLY A 65 0.92 -11.05 0.32
C GLY A 65 2.36 -11.55 0.21
N ASP A 66 2.53 -12.84 0.47
CA ASP A 66 3.81 -13.55 0.61
C ASP A 66 4.50 -13.89 -0.75
N GLY A 67 4.24 -13.12 -1.81
CA GLY A 67 4.70 -13.41 -3.17
C GLY A 67 6.13 -12.93 -3.48
N PRO A 68 6.92 -13.64 -4.31
CA PRO A 68 8.20 -13.15 -4.83
C PRO A 68 8.04 -11.93 -5.75
#